data_AF-A0A2G8SII6-F1
#
_entry.id   AF-A0A2G8SII6-F1
#
_cell.length_a   1.000
_cell.length_b   1.000
_cell.length_c   1.000
_cell.angle_alpha   90.00
_cell.angle_beta   90.00
_cell.angle_gamma   90.00
#
_symmetry.space_group_name_H-M   'P 1'
#
loop_
_entity.id
_entity.type
_entity.pdbx_description
1 polymer ?
#
loop_
_entity_poly.entity_id
_entity_poly.type
_entity_poly.pdbx_seq_one_letter_code
_entity_poly.pdbx_strand_id
1 'polypeptide(L)'
;MRGRKYHPPILPNAERKEWFTACREELEALRRRDVYDLVDRPKGRKVEGEDFDKIFSPVVRFETVRLIMALAALEDWHISGLDVRSAYLYGKLDEEIYLEQPEGFRISGSEHKVFRLKRALYGLKQAGLAWWRTLSESMKLMGYK
;
A
#
# COMPACT_ATOMS: atom_id res chain seq x y z
N MET A 1 -9.07 0.75 13.08
CA MET A 1 -8.18 -0.15 13.84
C MET A 1 -7.46 0.73 14.83
N ARG A 2 -7.65 0.51 16.15
CA ARG A 2 -6.94 1.29 17.17
C ARG A 2 -5.44 1.06 16.99
N GLY A 3 -4.65 2.14 16.92
CA GLY A 3 -3.20 2.10 16.85
C GLY A 3 -2.63 1.31 18.03
N ARG A 4 -2.40 0.01 17.82
CA ARG A 4 -1.52 -0.75 18.72
C ARG A 4 -0.15 -0.14 18.53
N LYS A 5 0.38 0.54 19.55
CA LYS A 5 1.80 0.90 19.59
C LYS A 5 2.58 -0.34 19.21
N TYR A 6 3.33 -0.27 18.12
CA TYR A 6 4.19 -1.38 17.71
C TYR A 6 5.19 -1.59 18.83
N HIS A 7 5.13 -2.74 19.48
CA HIS A 7 6.17 -3.14 20.42
C HIS A 7 7.18 -3.94 19.59
N PRO A 8 8.40 -3.43 19.40
CA PRO A 8 9.39 -4.17 18.64
C PRO A 8 9.62 -5.54 19.30
N PRO A 9 9.68 -6.64 18.53
CA PRO A 9 10.01 -7.94 19.08
C PRO A 9 11.37 -7.87 19.78
N ILE A 10 11.49 -8.53 20.94
CA ILE A 10 12.77 -8.67 21.65
C ILE A 10 13.62 -9.66 20.85
N LEU A 11 14.30 -9.13 19.83
CA LEU A 11 15.19 -9.90 18.97
C LEU A 11 16.61 -9.93 19.56
N PRO A 12 17.35 -11.05 19.38
CA PRO A 12 18.79 -11.11 19.61
C PRO A 12 19.53 -9.96 18.90
N ASN A 13 20.67 -9.52 19.43
CA ASN A 13 21.37 -8.33 18.93
C ASN A 13 21.74 -8.40 17.43
N ALA A 14 22.08 -9.59 16.92
CA ALA A 14 22.39 -9.80 15.50
C ALA A 14 21.15 -9.60 14.62
N GLU A 15 20.06 -10.30 14.92
CA GLU A 15 18.77 -10.20 14.20
C GLU A 15 18.20 -8.78 14.26
N ARG A 16 18.39 -8.07 15.39
CA ARG A 16 18.00 -6.67 15.53
C ARG A 16 18.74 -5.78 14.54
N LYS A 17 20.05 -5.97 14.39
CA LYS A 17 20.88 -5.17 13.47
C LYS A 17 20.47 -5.41 12.01
N GLU A 18 20.23 -6.67 11.65
CA GLU A 18 19.73 -7.06 10.33
C GLU A 18 18.36 -6.44 10.05
N TRP A 19 17.43 -6.53 11.01
CA TRP A 19 16.10 -5.93 10.89
C TRP A 19 16.14 -4.42 10.66
N PHE A 20 16.96 -3.69 11.44
CA PHE A 20 17.13 -2.24 11.25
C PHE A 20 17.75 -1.89 9.89
N THR A 21 18.65 -2.74 9.40
CA THR A 21 19.28 -2.57 8.09
C THR A 21 18.25 -2.75 6.97
N ALA A 22 17.49 -3.85 7.01
CA ALA A 22 16.42 -4.11 6.04
C ALA A 22 15.35 -3.00 6.02
N CYS A 23 14.90 -2.54 7.20
CA CYS A 23 13.93 -1.45 7.28
C CYS A 23 14.46 -0.13 6.69
N ARG A 24 15.76 0.15 6.85
CA ARG A 24 16.40 1.33 6.26
C ARG A 24 16.48 1.21 4.73
N GLU A 25 16.83 0.04 4.22
CA GLU A 25 16.88 -0.22 2.78
C GLU A 25 15.50 -0.07 2.13
N GLU A 26 14.45 -0.56 2.79
CA GLU A 26 13.07 -0.39 2.33
C GLU A 26 12.65 1.08 2.33
N LEU A 27 12.94 1.85 3.40
CA LEU A 27 12.65 3.29 3.44
C LEU A 27 13.38 4.06 2.32
N GLU A 28 14.64 3.74 2.05
CA GLU A 28 15.39 4.31 0.94
C GLU A 28 14.81 3.89 -0.42
N ALA A 29 14.32 2.65 -0.56
CA ALA A 29 13.65 2.20 -1.77
C ALA A 29 12.34 2.97 -2.00
N LEU A 30 11.55 3.20 -0.96
CA LEU A 30 10.32 4.01 -1.03
C LEU A 30 10.64 5.47 -1.39
N ARG A 31 11.69 6.05 -0.80
CA ARG A 31 12.16 7.41 -1.12
C ARG A 31 12.59 7.52 -2.58
N ARG A 32 13.40 6.57 -3.06
CA ARG A 32 13.88 6.52 -4.46
C ARG A 32 12.74 6.36 -5.48
N ARG A 33 11.64 5.71 -5.09
CA ARG A 33 10.42 5.54 -5.92
C ARG A 33 9.44 6.70 -5.82
N ASP A 34 9.82 7.77 -5.14
CA ASP A 34 8.98 8.95 -4.91
C ASP A 34 7.62 8.58 -4.30
N VAL A 35 7.64 7.70 -3.29
CA VAL A 35 6.41 7.23 -2.63
C VAL A 35 5.87 8.25 -1.64
N TYR A 36 6.73 9.06 -1.03
CA TYR A 36 6.34 10.05 -0.03
C TYR A 36 7.24 11.29 -0.03
N ASP A 37 6.70 12.40 0.48
CA ASP A 37 7.47 13.58 0.85
C ASP A 37 7.49 13.76 2.38
N LEU A 38 8.57 14.33 2.91
CA LEU A 38 8.61 14.79 4.30
C LEU A 38 8.08 16.22 4.39
N VAL A 39 6.94 16.40 5.06
CA VAL A 39 6.25 17.70 5.15
C VAL A 39 5.92 18.06 6.59
N ASP A 40 5.68 19.34 6.85
CA ASP A 40 5.16 19.78 8.13
C ASP A 40 3.78 19.19 8.39
N ARG A 41 3.51 18.89 9.66
CA ARG A 41 2.22 18.34 10.07
C ARG A 41 1.11 19.34 9.73
N PRO A 42 0.13 18.97 8.89
CA PRO A 42 -0.97 19.87 8.54
C PRO A 42 -1.79 20.24 9.77
N LYS A 43 -2.11 21.52 9.93
CA LYS A 43 -2.97 22.01 11.03
C LYS A 43 -4.41 21.56 10.80
N GLY A 44 -5.04 20.97 11.82
CA GLY A 44 -6.46 20.57 11.78
C GLY A 44 -6.75 19.24 11.08
N ARG A 45 -5.76 18.56 10.49
CA ARG A 45 -5.92 17.17 10.02
C ARG A 45 -5.39 16.18 11.04
N LYS A 46 -6.14 15.11 11.29
CA LYS A 46 -5.63 13.99 12.08
C LYS A 46 -4.66 13.19 11.23
N VAL A 47 -3.44 13.04 11.75
CA VAL A 47 -2.40 12.19 11.16
C VAL A 47 -2.67 10.78 11.64
N GLU A 48 -3.71 10.18 11.05
CA GLU A 48 -4.05 8.76 11.00
C GLU A 48 -5.50 8.64 10.55
N GLY A 49 -5.80 7.70 9.66
CA GLY A 49 -6.88 6.70 9.81
C GLY A 49 -8.35 7.11 10.08
N GLU A 50 -8.71 8.39 10.21
CA GLU A 50 -10.00 8.84 10.76
C GLU A 50 -11.03 9.45 9.80
N ASP A 51 -10.68 10.09 8.67
CA ASP A 51 -11.67 10.47 7.64
C ASP A 51 -11.64 9.44 6.49
N PHE A 52 -12.28 8.28 6.68
CA PHE A 52 -12.26 7.19 5.68
C PHE A 52 -13.66 6.61 5.48
N ASP A 53 -14.55 7.38 4.88
CA ASP A 53 -15.94 6.97 4.65
C ASP A 53 -16.11 5.92 3.52
N LYS A 54 -15.03 5.46 2.87
CA LYS A 54 -15.11 4.49 1.76
C LYS A 54 -14.15 3.31 1.94
N ILE A 55 -14.66 2.19 2.44
CA ILE A 55 -13.93 0.94 2.73
C ILE A 55 -14.34 -0.15 1.74
N PHE A 56 -14.12 0.05 0.44
CA PHE A 56 -14.40 -1.00 -0.55
C PHE A 56 -13.14 -1.35 -1.30
N SER A 57 -12.39 -2.33 -0.81
CA SER A 57 -11.47 -3.08 -1.66
C SER A 57 -12.27 -4.14 -2.41
N PRO A 58 -12.17 -4.24 -3.74
CA PRO A 58 -12.83 -5.32 -4.47
C PRO A 58 -12.17 -6.64 -4.09
N VAL A 59 -12.92 -7.51 -3.42
CA VAL A 59 -12.52 -8.88 -3.11
C VAL A 59 -13.15 -9.80 -4.15
N VAL A 60 -12.33 -10.61 -4.81
CA VAL A 60 -12.85 -11.58 -5.77
C VAL A 60 -13.70 -12.63 -5.03
N ARG A 61 -14.85 -12.97 -5.60
CA ARG A 61 -15.69 -14.06 -5.09
C ARG A 61 -15.24 -15.38 -5.70
N PHE A 62 -15.11 -16.42 -4.89
CA PHE A 62 -14.71 -17.74 -5.38
C PHE A 62 -15.74 -18.35 -6.33
N GLU A 63 -17.01 -17.97 -6.22
CA GLU A 63 -18.06 -18.32 -7.18
C GLU A 63 -17.74 -17.79 -8.57
N THR A 64 -17.29 -16.53 -8.67
CA THR A 64 -16.90 -15.90 -9.94
C THR A 64 -15.67 -16.59 -10.54
N VAL A 65 -14.67 -16.91 -9.72
CA VAL A 65 -13.48 -17.63 -10.18
C VAL A 65 -13.85 -19.01 -10.72
N ARG A 66 -14.68 -19.77 -9.98
CA ARG A 66 -15.18 -21.08 -10.42
C ARG A 66 -15.97 -21.00 -11.72
N LEU A 67 -16.83 -20.01 -11.87
CA LEU A 67 -17.61 -19.78 -13.10
C LEU A 67 -16.68 -19.52 -14.29
N ILE A 68 -15.68 -18.64 -14.15
CA ILE A 68 -14.72 -18.33 -15.21
C ILE A 68 -13.93 -19.59 -15.61
N MET A 69 -13.49 -20.39 -14.64
CA MET A 69 -12.79 -21.66 -14.92
C MET A 69 -13.69 -22.67 -15.63
N ALA A 70 -14.96 -22.79 -15.24
CA ALA A 70 -15.91 -23.68 -15.89
C ALA A 70 -16.20 -23.26 -17.34
N LEU A 71 -16.35 -21.95 -17.59
CA LEU A 71 -16.51 -21.41 -18.95
C LEU A 71 -15.25 -21.67 -19.79
N ALA A 72 -14.07 -21.45 -19.23
CA ALA A 72 -12.83 -21.72 -19.95
C ALA A 72 -12.69 -23.20 -20.32
N ALA A 73 -13.07 -24.11 -19.44
CA ALA A 73 -13.05 -25.55 -19.74
C ALA A 73 -14.10 -25.94 -20.82
N LEU A 74 -15.26 -25.29 -20.83
CA LEU A 74 -16.31 -25.55 -21.82
C LEU A 74 -15.94 -25.04 -23.21
N GLU A 75 -15.32 -23.86 -23.28
CA GLU A 75 -15.00 -23.15 -24.51
C GLU A 75 -13.55 -23.40 -24.98
N ASP A 76 -12.83 -24.32 -24.32
CA ASP A 76 -11.42 -24.62 -24.57
C ASP A 76 -10.50 -23.38 -24.52
N TRP A 77 -10.78 -22.46 -23.59
CA TRP A 77 -9.98 -21.24 -23.41
C TRP A 77 -8.74 -21.50 -22.58
N HIS A 78 -7.62 -20.91 -23.03
CA HIS A 78 -6.40 -20.85 -22.25
C HIS A 78 -6.47 -19.75 -21.18
N ILE A 79 -6.21 -20.10 -19.91
CA ILE A 79 -6.09 -19.15 -18.81
C ILE A 79 -4.62 -18.92 -18.47
N SER A 80 -4.22 -17.66 -18.38
CA SER A 80 -2.89 -17.26 -17.87
C SER A 80 -3.04 -16.40 -16.62
N GLY A 81 -2.18 -16.65 -15.63
CA GLY A 81 -2.11 -15.85 -14.40
C GLY A 81 -1.02 -14.77 -14.48
N LEU A 82 -1.25 -13.65 -13.81
CA LEU A 82 -0.26 -12.59 -13.63
C LEU A 82 -0.19 -12.21 -12.14
N ASP A 83 1.03 -12.17 -11.59
CA ASP A 83 1.30 -11.57 -10.29
C ASP A 83 2.05 -10.25 -10.47
N VAL A 84 1.46 -9.16 -9.96
CA VAL A 84 2.02 -7.81 -10.11
C VAL A 84 2.82 -7.45 -8.88
N ARG A 85 4.15 -7.45 -9.02
CA ARG A 85 5.07 -7.07 -7.96
C ARG A 85 4.81 -5.62 -7.52
N SER A 86 4.67 -5.41 -6.21
CA SER A 86 4.43 -4.09 -5.62
C SER A 86 3.17 -3.37 -6.16
N ALA A 87 2.12 -4.12 -6.52
CA ALA A 87 0.86 -3.63 -7.09
C ALA A 87 0.34 -2.31 -6.47
N TYR A 88 0.33 -2.21 -5.14
CA TYR A 88 -0.19 -1.01 -4.46
C TYR A 88 0.57 0.28 -4.77
N LEU A 89 1.87 0.22 -5.05
CA LEU A 89 2.66 1.42 -5.38
C LEU A 89 2.26 2.06 -6.72
N TYR A 90 1.54 1.32 -7.57
CA TYR A 90 0.94 1.84 -8.80
C TYR A 90 -0.44 2.46 -8.55
N GLY A 91 -1.07 2.18 -7.41
CA GLY A 91 -2.34 2.77 -7.00
C GLY A 91 -2.21 4.28 -6.80
N LYS A 92 -3.06 5.04 -7.49
CA LYS A 92 -3.19 6.49 -7.29
C LYS A 92 -4.05 6.76 -6.07
N LEU A 93 -3.60 7.65 -5.20
CA LEU A 93 -4.37 8.08 -4.03
C LEU A 93 -5.30 9.23 -4.43
N ASP A 94 -6.59 9.08 -4.17
CA ASP A 94 -7.59 10.14 -4.40
C ASP A 94 -7.59 11.21 -3.30
N GLU A 95 -6.96 10.91 -2.17
CA GLU A 95 -6.94 11.75 -0.97
C GLU A 95 -5.50 11.90 -0.44
N GLU A 96 -5.24 13.02 0.23
CA GLU A 96 -3.96 13.23 0.90
C GLU A 96 -3.90 12.42 2.19
N ILE A 97 -2.96 11.49 2.25
CA ILE A 97 -2.71 10.65 3.42
C ILE A 97 -1.38 11.03 4.03
N TYR A 98 -1.38 11.20 5.35
CA TYR A 98 -0.19 11.48 6.14
C TYR A 98 0.08 10.34 7.11
N LEU A 99 1.34 9.93 7.22
CA LEU A 99 1.83 8.94 8.18
C LEU A 99 2.88 9.57 9.09
N GLU A 100 2.87 9.19 10.36
CA GLU A 100 3.99 9.48 11.23
C GLU A 100 5.26 8.75 10.75
N GLN A 101 6.41 9.36 11.00
CA GLN A 101 7.69 8.70 10.74
C GLN A 101 7.80 7.44 11.62
N PRO A 102 8.19 6.28 11.04
CA PRO A 102 8.33 5.04 11.79
C PRO A 102 9.24 5.20 13.01
N GLU A 103 8.84 4.61 14.11
CA GLU A 103 9.64 4.61 15.33
C GLU A 103 11.01 3.95 15.08
N GLY A 104 12.08 4.59 15.55
CA GLY A 104 13.46 4.17 15.27
C GLY A 104 14.04 4.66 13.94
N PHE A 105 13.25 5.31 13.08
CA PHE A 105 13.69 5.84 11.77
C PHE A 105 13.36 7.33 11.57
N ARG A 106 13.05 8.05 12.65
CA ARG A 106 12.78 9.49 12.61
C ARG A 106 14.04 10.25 12.17
N ILE A 107 13.86 11.21 11.26
CA ILE A 107 14.95 12.03 10.75
C ILE A 107 15.32 13.08 11.79
N SER A 108 16.60 13.11 12.18
CA SER A 108 17.14 14.04 13.16
C SER A 108 16.88 15.50 12.77
N GLY A 109 16.33 16.29 13.69
CA GLY A 109 15.96 17.70 13.47
C GLY A 109 14.66 17.91 12.66
N SER A 110 13.97 16.84 12.28
CA SER A 110 12.69 16.87 11.58
C SER A 110 11.69 15.88 12.16
N GLU A 111 11.80 15.55 13.45
CA GLU A 111 11.00 14.53 14.14
C GLU A 111 9.51 14.90 14.20
N HIS A 112 9.19 16.19 14.13
CA HIS A 112 7.82 16.73 14.12
C HIS A 112 7.15 16.63 12.74
N LYS A 113 7.91 16.33 11.68
CA LYS A 113 7.40 16.20 10.32
C LYS A 113 6.77 14.83 10.09
N VAL A 114 5.93 14.76 9.06
CA VAL A 114 5.16 13.57 8.69
C VAL A 114 5.44 13.20 7.24
N PHE A 115 5.24 11.94 6.88
CA PHE A 115 5.28 11.50 5.49
C PHE A 115 3.94 11.77 4.83
N ARG A 116 3.90 12.60 3.79
CA ARG A 116 2.76 12.71 2.88
C ARG A 116 2.90 11.67 1.78
N LEU A 117 1.97 10.74 1.68
CA LEU A 117 2.00 9.68 0.66
C LEU A 117 1.56 10.21 -0.70
N LYS A 118 2.33 9.89 -1.73
CA LYS A 118 2.00 10.11 -3.15
C LYS A 118 1.39 8.88 -3.80
N ARG A 119 1.67 7.70 -3.25
CA ARG A 119 1.29 6.39 -3.78
C ARG A 119 0.68 5.54 -2.69
N ALA A 120 -0.20 4.60 -3.05
CA ALA A 120 -0.77 3.71 -2.08
C ALA A 120 0.28 2.73 -1.53
N LEU A 121 0.28 2.53 -0.20
CA LEU A 121 1.13 1.57 0.50
C LEU A 121 0.30 0.39 1.00
N TYR A 122 0.94 -0.76 1.12
CA TYR A 122 0.32 -1.90 1.81
C TYR A 122 -0.06 -1.51 3.25
N GLY A 123 -1.20 -2.01 3.73
CA GLY A 123 -1.74 -1.67 5.05
C GLY A 123 -2.65 -0.44 5.07
N LEU A 124 -2.66 0.38 4.01
CA LEU A 124 -3.71 1.38 3.83
C LEU A 124 -5.05 0.69 3.48
N LYS A 125 -6.14 1.11 4.13
CA LYS A 125 -7.48 0.52 3.91
C LYS A 125 -7.95 0.62 2.45
N GLN A 126 -7.54 1.69 1.78
CA GLN A 126 -7.90 2.06 0.41
C GLN A 126 -6.87 1.61 -0.63
N ALA A 127 -5.74 1.00 -0.24
CA ALA A 127 -4.71 0.61 -1.21
C ALA A 127 -5.23 -0.36 -2.26
N GLY A 128 -6.08 -1.31 -1.86
CA GLY A 128 -6.73 -2.24 -2.78
C GLY A 128 -7.64 -1.54 -3.79
N LEU A 129 -8.42 -0.55 -3.34
CA LEU A 129 -9.27 0.25 -4.22
C LEU A 129 -8.46 1.12 -5.18
N ALA A 130 -7.44 1.81 -4.67
CA ALA A 130 -6.52 2.63 -5.46
C ALA A 130 -5.84 1.82 -6.56
N TRP A 131 -5.35 0.63 -6.22
CA TRP A 131 -4.76 -0.29 -7.20
C TRP A 131 -5.78 -0.76 -8.24
N TRP A 132 -6.96 -1.21 -7.81
CA TRP A 132 -8.00 -1.68 -8.72
C TRP A 132 -8.45 -0.61 -9.71
N ARG A 133 -8.60 0.65 -9.27
CA ARG A 133 -8.92 1.79 -10.15
C ARG A 133 -7.84 1.99 -11.20
N THR A 134 -6.58 2.10 -10.78
CA THR A 134 -5.45 2.25 -11.71
C THR A 134 -5.40 1.10 -12.71
N LEU A 135 -5.54 -0.14 -12.25
CA LEU A 135 -5.50 -1.32 -13.12
C LEU A 135 -6.66 -1.31 -14.11
N SER A 136 -7.88 -1.02 -13.64
CA SER A 136 -9.08 -0.98 -14.47
C SER A 136 -8.99 0.10 -15.54
N GLU A 137 -8.51 1.29 -15.20
CA GLU A 137 -8.23 2.35 -16.18
C GLU A 137 -7.20 1.90 -17.21
N SER A 138 -6.12 1.26 -16.77
CA SER A 138 -5.06 0.78 -17.67
C SER A 138 -5.57 -0.30 -18.63
N MET A 139 -6.37 -1.24 -18.13
CA MET A 139 -7.00 -2.28 -18.94
C MET A 139 -7.96 -1.69 -19.98
N LYS A 140 -8.76 -0.70 -19.60
CA LYS A 140 -9.64 0.03 -20.54
C LYS A 140 -8.86 0.72 -21.65
N LEU A 141 -7.73 1.35 -21.32
CA LEU A 141 -6.85 1.99 -22.31
C LEU A 141 -6.24 0.97 -23.28
N MET A 142 -6.04 -0.28 -22.85
CA MET A 142 -5.59 -1.39 -23.71
C MET A 142 -6.73 -2.04 -24.52
N GLY A 143 -7.98 -1.56 -24.38
CA GLY A 143 -9.13 -2.03 -25.16
C GLY A 143 -9.95 -3.14 -24.50
N TYR A 144 -9.62 -3.53 -23.26
CA TYR A 144 -10.46 -4.44 -22.48
C TYR A 144 -11.73 -3.72 -22.00
N LYS A 145 -12.87 -4.39 -22.04
CA LYS A 145 -14.19 -3.82 -21.68
C LYS A 145 -14.59 -4.15 -20.25
#